data_AF-A0A7C1E908-F1
#
_entry.id   AF-A0A7C1E908-F1
#
_cell.length_a   1.000
_cell.length_b   1.000
_cell.length_c   1.000
_cell.angle_alpha   90.00
_cell.angle_beta   90.00
_cell.angle_gamma   90.00
#
_symmetry.space_group_name_H-M   'P 1'
#
loop_
_entity.id
_entity.type
_entity.pdbx_description
1 polymer ?
#
loop_
_entity_poly.entity_id
_entity_poly.type
_entity_poly.pdbx_seq_one_letter_code
_entity_poly.pdbx_strand_id
1 'polypeptide(L)'
;MTTPWIKKPDGYFRAVVWTVAGMLLSLVALTEVIANGTDAAPAAEQQQAPSDEKGEPKDPNTPKSPPAHRDNDPSDPNQPPANGLVENGNEEDDDSMFPDAEDMVELFDLFGRIFNDQYITETGFVDYTTLRRKRADLIKASNLLEKLHPAVLMSLNREQRIAFWINTYNTCILKLIIDNYPIQPKWYMILYPSNSIMQIPGATTKVFFRIMGLEYNLKEMRNDLLLDRYRDPRICFALTEAARGGAILRNEPYLPDTLEEQLDDQVHRFLNSPHGLRINRQSNVLHLSNVFSMNKKVFLESEYAEILRFRARKPEERAWLNFLSKYLPQEDAQWLDANDPTIRFIDFDWNLNEK
;
A
#
# COMPACT_ATOMS: atom_id res chain seq x y z
N MET A 1 -25.53 38.45 -37.99
CA MET A 1 -24.07 38.26 -37.97
C MET A 1 -23.75 37.41 -36.73
N THR A 2 -23.90 36.09 -36.77
CA THR A 2 -22.93 35.07 -37.22
C THR A 2 -21.60 35.03 -36.42
N THR A 3 -21.66 34.29 -35.29
CA THR A 3 -20.77 33.16 -34.90
C THR A 3 -19.26 33.40 -34.57
N PRO A 4 -18.55 32.43 -33.93
CA PRO A 4 -18.08 32.54 -32.53
C PRO A 4 -16.61 32.09 -32.31
N TRP A 5 -16.05 32.22 -31.11
CA TRP A 5 -14.77 31.58 -30.73
C TRP A 5 -14.69 31.46 -29.19
N ILE A 6 -14.19 30.43 -28.49
CA ILE A 6 -13.61 29.09 -28.75
C ILE A 6 -13.75 28.30 -27.43
N LYS A 7 -14.26 27.06 -27.48
CA LYS A 7 -14.04 26.03 -26.45
C LYS A 7 -12.58 25.59 -26.50
N LYS A 8 -11.85 25.58 -25.37
CA LYS A 8 -10.60 24.81 -25.24
C LYS A 8 -10.88 23.40 -24.68
N PRO A 9 -10.12 22.39 -25.09
CA PRO A 9 -10.46 20.98 -24.88
C PRO A 9 -9.91 20.43 -23.56
N ASP A 10 -10.60 19.41 -23.05
CA ASP A 10 -10.15 18.51 -22.00
C ASP A 10 -8.81 17.86 -22.39
N GLY A 11 -7.83 17.94 -21.49
CA GLY A 11 -6.51 17.36 -21.66
C GLY A 11 -6.08 16.60 -20.41
N TYR A 12 -6.51 15.34 -20.30
CA TYR A 12 -5.91 14.35 -19.41
C TYR A 12 -5.44 13.18 -20.27
N PHE A 13 -4.23 13.34 -20.80
CA PHE A 13 -3.39 12.24 -21.28
C PHE A 13 -1.96 12.60 -20.87
N ARG A 14 -1.48 12.02 -19.77
CA ARG A 14 -0.04 11.78 -19.60
C ARG A 14 0.15 10.37 -19.09
N ALA A 15 0.89 9.64 -19.91
CA ALA A 15 1.21 8.25 -19.78
C ALA A 15 2.11 8.00 -18.56
N VAL A 16 1.83 6.87 -17.94
CA VAL A 16 2.63 6.19 -16.93
C VAL A 16 4.04 5.95 -17.49
N VAL A 17 5.04 6.63 -16.93
CA VAL A 17 6.45 6.29 -17.13
C VAL A 17 6.84 5.28 -16.05
N TRP A 18 6.48 4.01 -16.23
CA TRP A 18 7.04 2.87 -15.48
C TRP A 18 6.77 1.56 -16.24
N THR A 19 7.45 1.32 -17.37
CA THR A 19 7.71 -0.05 -17.85
C THR A 19 8.93 -0.09 -18.80
N VAL A 20 10.14 0.12 -18.29
CA VAL A 20 11.35 -0.32 -19.01
C VAL A 20 12.44 -0.73 -18.00
N ALA A 21 12.25 -1.88 -17.35
CA ALA A 21 13.31 -2.65 -16.71
C ALA A 21 12.71 -4.01 -16.30
N GLY A 22 12.64 -4.97 -17.22
CA GLY A 22 12.15 -6.32 -16.88
C GLY A 22 11.72 -7.24 -18.02
N MET A 23 11.63 -6.76 -19.27
CA MET A 23 11.25 -7.61 -20.42
C MET A 23 12.13 -7.35 -21.65
N LEU A 24 13.44 -7.54 -21.49
CA LEU A 24 14.38 -7.66 -22.62
C LEU A 24 15.41 -8.75 -22.29
N LEU A 25 14.93 -9.99 -22.18
CA LEU A 25 15.74 -11.21 -22.22
C LEU A 25 14.80 -12.42 -22.39
N SER A 26 14.04 -12.48 -23.48
CA SER A 26 13.44 -13.71 -24.07
C SER A 26 12.67 -13.43 -25.37
N LEU A 27 13.17 -12.55 -26.25
CA LEU A 27 12.58 -12.37 -27.58
C LEU A 27 13.66 -12.12 -28.64
N VAL A 28 14.63 -13.03 -28.74
CA VAL A 28 15.62 -13.09 -29.85
C VAL A 28 15.66 -14.50 -30.48
N ALA A 29 14.67 -15.35 -30.21
CA ALA A 29 14.54 -16.62 -30.90
C ALA A 29 13.06 -16.87 -31.22
N LEU A 30 12.64 -16.48 -32.42
CA LEU A 30 11.57 -17.05 -33.27
C LEU A 30 10.95 -15.96 -34.16
N THR A 31 11.72 -15.45 -35.12
CA THR A 31 11.15 -14.92 -36.37
C THR A 31 12.19 -15.09 -37.47
N GLU A 32 12.44 -16.33 -37.86
CA GLU A 32 12.85 -16.69 -39.22
C GLU A 32 12.41 -18.15 -39.41
N VAL A 33 11.98 -18.48 -40.63
CA VAL A 33 11.23 -19.69 -41.01
C VAL A 33 9.73 -19.59 -40.71
N ILE A 34 8.96 -19.05 -41.66
CA ILE A 34 7.97 -19.78 -42.48
C ILE A 34 7.37 -18.74 -43.45
N ALA A 35 7.88 -18.75 -44.68
CA ALA A 35 7.22 -18.20 -45.84
C ALA A 35 7.14 -19.33 -46.88
N ASN A 36 5.91 -19.71 -47.21
CA ASN A 36 5.42 -20.36 -48.43
C ASN A 36 4.45 -21.48 -48.13
N GLY A 37 3.24 -21.30 -48.66
CA GLY A 37 2.05 -22.07 -48.38
C GLY A 37 1.98 -23.43 -49.05
N THR A 38 0.88 -24.13 -48.82
CA THR A 38 -0.20 -24.28 -49.81
C THR A 38 -1.45 -24.89 -49.16
N ASP A 39 -2.56 -24.58 -49.81
CA ASP A 39 -3.96 -24.99 -49.64
C ASP A 39 -4.29 -26.38 -49.08
N ALA A 40 -5.36 -26.45 -48.28
CA ALA A 40 -6.63 -27.11 -48.62
C ALA A 40 -7.42 -27.51 -47.34
N ALA A 41 -8.64 -26.98 -47.20
CA ALA A 41 -9.74 -27.57 -46.42
C ALA A 41 -10.44 -28.65 -47.30
N PRO A 42 -11.43 -29.47 -46.83
CA PRO A 42 -12.20 -29.35 -45.59
C PRO A 42 -12.54 -30.70 -44.89
N ALA A 43 -13.25 -30.61 -43.75
CA ALA A 43 -14.46 -31.40 -43.40
C ALA A 43 -14.55 -31.81 -41.91
N ALA A 44 -15.59 -31.25 -41.29
CA ALA A 44 -16.56 -31.76 -40.32
C ALA A 44 -16.37 -33.06 -39.50
N GLU A 45 -17.00 -32.99 -38.32
CA GLU A 45 -17.71 -34.03 -37.54
C GLU A 45 -17.05 -34.70 -36.32
N GLN A 46 -17.51 -34.21 -35.15
CA GLN A 46 -18.20 -34.95 -34.08
C GLN A 46 -17.55 -36.15 -33.35
N GLN A 47 -17.43 -35.93 -32.03
CA GLN A 47 -17.89 -36.78 -30.92
C GLN A 47 -17.05 -37.99 -30.43
N GLN A 48 -16.91 -37.96 -29.10
CA GLN A 48 -16.93 -39.07 -28.12
C GLN A 48 -15.61 -39.77 -27.72
N ALA A 49 -15.32 -39.64 -26.41
CA ALA A 49 -14.60 -40.57 -25.52
C ALA A 49 -15.39 -41.91 -25.40
N PRO A 50 -14.92 -43.01 -24.74
CA PRO A 50 -14.09 -43.14 -23.53
C PRO A 50 -12.94 -44.20 -23.74
N SER A 51 -12.14 -44.69 -22.81
CA SER A 51 -12.34 -45.26 -21.46
C SER A 51 -11.00 -45.86 -20.97
N ASP A 52 -10.79 -45.86 -19.64
CA ASP A 52 -10.08 -46.87 -18.80
C ASP A 52 -8.58 -47.20 -19.11
N GLU A 53 -7.67 -47.53 -18.18
CA GLU A 53 -7.75 -48.15 -16.86
C GLU A 53 -6.36 -48.06 -16.14
N LYS A 54 -6.38 -47.94 -14.81
CA LYS A 54 -5.49 -48.50 -13.75
C LYS A 54 -3.95 -48.54 -13.85
N GLY A 55 -3.30 -48.14 -12.76
CA GLY A 55 -2.07 -48.78 -12.25
C GLY A 55 -1.16 -47.89 -11.38
N GLU A 56 -1.14 -48.12 -10.07
CA GLU A 56 -0.29 -47.46 -9.05
C GLU A 56 0.75 -48.49 -8.48
N PRO A 57 1.64 -48.15 -7.51
CA PRO A 57 2.97 -47.50 -7.62
C PRO A 57 4.14 -48.44 -7.18
N LYS A 58 5.40 -47.95 -7.19
CA LYS A 58 6.48 -48.40 -6.26
C LYS A 58 7.78 -47.54 -6.33
N ASP A 59 8.30 -47.21 -5.15
CA ASP A 59 9.65 -46.71 -4.82
C ASP A 59 10.39 -47.84 -4.03
N PRO A 60 11.72 -48.03 -4.13
CA PRO A 60 12.62 -47.57 -3.04
C PRO A 60 14.12 -47.28 -3.40
N ASN A 61 14.63 -46.14 -2.92
CA ASN A 61 15.94 -45.82 -2.30
C ASN A 61 17.27 -46.66 -2.46
N THR A 62 18.32 -45.97 -2.98
CA THR A 62 19.79 -45.85 -2.61
C THR A 62 20.77 -47.06 -2.51
N PRO A 63 22.13 -46.87 -2.40
CA PRO A 63 23.13 -45.97 -3.05
C PRO A 63 24.45 -46.71 -3.48
N LYS A 64 25.45 -46.05 -4.13
CA LYS A 64 26.90 -46.40 -4.07
C LYS A 64 27.85 -45.37 -4.76
N SER A 65 29.02 -45.12 -4.14
CA SER A 65 30.25 -44.46 -4.66
C SER A 65 31.46 -45.39 -4.39
N PRO A 66 32.75 -45.04 -4.63
CA PRO A 66 33.50 -44.41 -5.75
C PRO A 66 34.64 -45.39 -6.25
N PRO A 67 35.71 -45.00 -7.01
CA PRO A 67 36.97 -44.49 -6.40
C PRO A 67 37.85 -43.55 -7.28
N ALA A 68 39.07 -43.27 -6.79
CA ALA A 68 40.00 -42.15 -7.07
C ALA A 68 41.31 -42.49 -7.84
N HIS A 69 42.14 -41.44 -8.04
CA HIS A 69 43.63 -41.34 -8.18
C HIS A 69 44.24 -40.99 -9.56
N ARG A 70 45.04 -39.90 -9.66
CA ARG A 70 46.53 -39.86 -9.51
C ARG A 70 47.15 -38.51 -9.89
N ASP A 71 48.25 -38.20 -9.19
CA ASP A 71 49.11 -37.00 -9.19
C ASP A 71 50.06 -36.84 -10.40
N ASN A 72 50.55 -35.61 -10.65
CA ASN A 72 51.98 -35.22 -10.73
C ASN A 72 52.20 -33.77 -11.25
N ASP A 73 53.05 -33.01 -10.55
CA ASP A 73 53.66 -31.69 -10.85
C ASP A 73 55.16 -31.91 -11.24
N PRO A 74 55.89 -31.08 -12.05
CA PRO A 74 56.51 -29.82 -11.54
C PRO A 74 56.82 -28.68 -12.56
N SER A 75 56.98 -27.44 -12.02
CA SER A 75 57.89 -26.31 -12.38
C SER A 75 57.51 -25.19 -13.40
N ASP A 76 57.24 -24.00 -12.82
CA ASP A 76 57.52 -22.55 -13.12
C ASP A 76 58.08 -22.08 -14.49
N PRO A 77 57.61 -20.96 -15.10
CA PRO A 77 58.05 -19.59 -14.73
C PRO A 77 56.98 -18.50 -14.97
N ASN A 78 56.41 -17.88 -13.93
CA ASN A 78 55.90 -16.49 -14.01
C ASN A 78 55.49 -15.94 -12.64
N GLN A 79 56.42 -15.21 -12.02
CA GLN A 79 56.17 -14.39 -10.84
C GLN A 79 56.47 -12.92 -11.22
N PRO A 80 55.56 -11.96 -11.01
CA PRO A 80 55.88 -10.54 -11.11
C PRO A 80 56.40 -10.00 -9.75
N PRO A 81 57.24 -8.94 -9.75
CA PRO A 81 57.94 -8.47 -8.56
C PRO A 81 57.09 -7.55 -7.69
N ALA A 82 57.43 -7.51 -6.40
CA ALA A 82 56.94 -6.55 -5.41
C ALA A 82 58.03 -5.53 -5.02
N ASN A 83 57.61 -4.26 -4.86
CA ASN A 83 58.10 -3.17 -3.97
C ASN A 83 57.54 -1.83 -4.54
N GLY A 84 56.69 -1.03 -3.86
CA GLY A 84 56.91 -0.22 -2.64
C GLY A 84 57.74 1.04 -3.00
N LEU A 85 57.42 2.33 -2.78
CA LEU A 85 56.51 3.18 -1.96
C LEU A 85 56.31 4.50 -2.78
N VAL A 86 55.38 5.45 -2.58
CA VAL A 86 55.12 6.37 -1.46
C VAL A 86 53.83 7.18 -1.76
N GLU A 87 53.11 7.48 -0.68
CA GLU A 87 51.98 8.39 -0.46
C GLU A 87 51.89 9.66 -1.32
N ASN A 88 50.67 9.97 -1.79
CA ASN A 88 49.89 11.15 -1.41
C ASN A 88 48.76 11.36 -2.43
N GLY A 89 47.55 11.00 -2.02
CA GLY A 89 46.32 11.33 -2.73
C GLY A 89 45.20 11.12 -1.75
N ASN A 90 44.70 12.24 -1.21
CA ASN A 90 43.60 12.29 -0.27
C ASN A 90 42.51 11.30 -0.68
N GLU A 91 42.37 10.20 0.08
CA GLU A 91 41.08 9.55 0.23
C GLU A 91 40.25 10.53 1.05
N GLU A 92 39.63 11.49 0.35
CA GLU A 92 38.37 12.03 0.83
C GLU A 92 37.44 10.81 0.88
N ASP A 93 37.26 10.28 2.10
CA ASP A 93 36.12 9.46 2.46
C ASP A 93 34.88 10.26 2.08
N ASP A 94 34.46 10.11 0.82
CA ASP A 94 33.20 10.60 0.34
C ASP A 94 32.12 9.67 0.91
N ASP A 95 31.84 9.88 2.19
CA ASP A 95 30.71 9.30 2.92
C ASP A 95 29.35 9.80 2.33
N SER A 96 29.37 10.53 1.19
CA SER A 96 28.20 11.02 0.46
C SER A 96 27.55 9.99 -0.46
N MET A 97 27.71 8.68 -0.20
CA MET A 97 26.99 7.69 -1.00
C MET A 97 25.45 7.77 -0.80
N PHE A 98 24.98 8.42 0.27
CA PHE A 98 23.56 8.69 0.52
C PHE A 98 23.34 10.04 1.23
N PRO A 99 23.42 11.19 0.52
CA PRO A 99 23.20 12.52 1.11
C PRO A 99 21.81 12.67 1.78
N ASP A 100 20.88 11.76 1.50
CA ASP A 100 19.52 11.79 2.02
C ASP A 100 19.30 10.93 3.30
N ALA A 101 20.32 10.25 3.84
CA ALA A 101 20.16 9.43 5.04
C ALA A 101 19.85 10.30 6.28
N GLU A 102 20.54 11.43 6.43
CA GLU A 102 20.29 12.40 7.50
C GLU A 102 18.91 13.05 7.35
N ASP A 103 18.53 13.43 6.12
CA ASP A 103 17.20 13.98 5.82
C ASP A 103 16.08 12.97 6.15
N MET A 104 16.28 11.67 5.89
CA MET A 104 15.33 10.64 6.27
C MET A 104 15.20 10.48 7.79
N VAL A 105 16.30 10.56 8.53
CA VAL A 105 16.28 10.55 10.00
C VAL A 105 15.53 11.78 10.53
N GLU A 106 15.86 12.98 10.06
CA GLU A 106 15.16 14.21 10.47
C GLU A 106 13.67 14.14 10.12
N LEU A 107 13.31 13.57 8.96
CA LEU A 107 11.92 13.42 8.56
C LEU A 107 11.13 12.51 9.51
N PHE A 108 11.69 11.38 9.94
CA PHE A 108 11.04 10.50 10.90
C PHE A 108 10.95 11.13 12.30
N ASP A 109 11.95 11.90 12.71
CA ASP A 109 11.87 12.71 13.94
C ASP A 109 10.78 13.78 13.86
N LEU A 110 10.62 14.43 12.70
CA LEU A 110 9.52 15.35 12.44
C LEU A 110 8.17 14.64 12.50
N PHE A 111 8.05 13.44 11.94
CA PHE A 111 6.83 12.63 12.08
C PHE A 111 6.53 12.33 13.55
N GLY A 112 7.52 11.95 14.36
CA GLY A 112 7.35 11.76 15.82
C GLY A 112 6.84 13.02 16.54
N ARG A 113 7.28 14.21 16.12
CA ARG A 113 6.82 15.48 16.69
C ARG A 113 5.46 15.96 16.17
N ILE A 114 5.00 15.43 15.04
CA ILE A 114 3.66 15.70 14.49
C ILE A 114 2.64 14.72 15.07
N PHE A 115 2.97 13.43 15.08
CA PHE A 115 2.13 12.35 15.59
C PHE A 115 2.48 12.09 17.07
N ASN A 116 1.89 12.87 17.97
CA ASN A 116 2.01 12.67 19.43
C ASN A 116 0.73 13.06 20.17
N ASP A 117 0.73 12.75 21.46
CA ASP A 117 -0.37 12.96 22.40
C ASP A 117 -0.75 14.44 22.65
N GLN A 118 0.12 15.39 22.29
CA GLN A 118 -0.19 16.81 22.39
C GLN A 118 -1.22 17.24 21.33
N TYR A 119 -1.19 16.59 20.16
CA TYR A 119 -2.05 16.93 19.03
C TYR A 119 -3.11 15.87 18.76
N ILE A 120 -2.86 14.61 19.14
CA ILE A 120 -3.70 13.46 18.75
C ILE A 120 -4.02 12.66 20.01
N THR A 121 -5.30 12.51 20.33
CA THR A 121 -5.74 11.70 21.48
C THR A 121 -5.46 10.23 21.26
N GLU A 122 -5.47 9.44 22.33
CA GLU A 122 -5.39 7.96 22.24
C GLU A 122 -6.51 7.35 21.38
N THR A 123 -7.64 8.05 21.25
CA THR A 123 -8.78 7.68 20.40
C THR A 123 -8.72 8.25 18.98
N GLY A 124 -7.62 8.92 18.61
CA GLY A 124 -7.36 9.42 17.26
C GLY A 124 -8.06 10.72 16.87
N PHE A 125 -8.57 11.48 17.85
CA PHE A 125 -9.08 12.83 17.63
C PHE A 125 -7.93 13.84 17.65
N VAL A 126 -8.00 14.85 16.77
CA VAL A 126 -6.93 15.82 16.55
C VAL A 126 -7.31 17.20 17.11
N ASP A 127 -6.43 17.82 17.87
CA ASP A 127 -6.52 19.23 18.23
C ASP A 127 -6.00 20.10 17.08
N TYR A 128 -6.83 20.25 16.05
CA TYR A 128 -6.51 21.06 14.86
C TYR A 128 -6.25 22.53 15.18
N THR A 129 -6.84 23.06 16.26
CA THR A 129 -6.61 24.44 16.70
C THR A 129 -5.16 24.61 17.16
N THR A 130 -4.69 23.73 18.04
CA THR A 130 -3.31 23.78 18.54
C THR A 130 -2.31 23.39 17.46
N LEU A 131 -2.60 22.37 16.65
CA LEU A 131 -1.74 21.96 15.54
C LEU A 131 -1.56 23.10 14.52
N ARG A 132 -2.63 23.80 14.15
CA ARG A 132 -2.56 24.96 13.23
C ARG A 132 -1.69 26.09 13.79
N ARG A 133 -1.78 26.35 15.09
CA ARG A 133 -0.96 27.37 15.78
C ARG A 133 0.51 26.96 15.86
N LYS A 134 0.79 25.68 16.10
CA LYS A 134 2.14 25.10 16.24
C LYS A 134 2.64 24.37 14.97
N ARG A 135 2.18 24.79 13.80
CA ARG A 135 2.40 24.12 12.50
C ARG A 135 3.85 24.09 11.97
N ALA A 136 4.82 24.55 12.76
CA ALA A 136 6.21 24.69 12.31
C ALA A 136 6.81 23.35 11.86
N ASP A 137 6.58 22.28 12.63
CA ASP A 137 7.10 20.96 12.31
C ASP A 137 6.42 20.35 11.08
N LEU A 138 5.12 20.57 10.92
CA LEU A 138 4.40 20.14 9.72
C LEU A 138 4.91 20.86 8.45
N ILE A 139 5.23 22.16 8.54
CA ILE A 139 5.85 22.91 7.45
C ILE A 139 7.25 22.38 7.13
N LYS A 140 8.06 22.13 8.17
CA LYS A 140 9.41 21.55 8.00
C LYS A 140 9.35 20.18 7.32
N ALA A 141 8.48 19.29 7.79
CA ALA A 141 8.27 17.98 7.18
C ALA A 141 7.84 18.10 5.71
N SER A 142 6.91 19.01 5.40
CA SER A 142 6.48 19.26 4.01
C SER A 142 7.64 19.71 3.11
N ASN A 143 8.49 20.62 3.61
CA ASN A 143 9.64 21.10 2.85
C ASN A 143 10.71 20.02 2.66
N LEU A 144 10.92 19.17 3.67
CA LEU A 144 11.87 18.06 3.59
C LEU A 144 11.38 16.99 2.61
N LEU A 145 10.10 16.63 2.70
CA LEU A 145 9.44 15.76 1.73
C LEU A 145 9.58 16.26 0.28
N GLU A 146 9.45 17.57 0.03
CA GLU A 146 9.64 18.14 -1.32
C GLU A 146 11.09 17.98 -1.82
N LYS A 147 12.08 18.09 -0.93
CA LYS A 147 13.51 18.13 -1.26
C LYS A 147 14.18 16.77 -1.36
N LEU A 148 13.66 15.75 -0.68
CA LEU A 148 14.23 14.40 -0.68
C LEU A 148 14.50 13.91 -2.10
N HIS A 149 15.67 13.33 -2.34
CA HIS A 149 15.97 12.82 -3.67
C HIS A 149 15.14 11.54 -3.97
N PRO A 150 14.56 11.39 -5.19
CA PRO A 150 13.76 10.20 -5.53
C PRO A 150 14.50 8.85 -5.40
N ALA A 151 15.84 8.85 -5.45
CA ALA A 151 16.64 7.64 -5.28
C ALA A 151 16.50 7.02 -3.87
N VAL A 152 16.12 7.82 -2.86
CA VAL A 152 15.84 7.34 -1.50
C VAL A 152 14.84 6.20 -1.53
N LEU A 153 13.68 6.38 -2.19
CA LEU A 153 12.64 5.35 -2.25
C LEU A 153 13.11 4.06 -2.92
N MET A 154 14.07 4.14 -3.84
CA MET A 154 14.62 2.96 -4.51
C MET A 154 15.50 2.14 -3.56
N SER A 155 16.14 2.78 -2.60
CA SER A 155 16.97 2.12 -1.57
C SER A 155 16.15 1.48 -0.45
N LEU A 156 14.93 1.97 -0.19
CA LEU A 156 14.09 1.48 0.89
C LEU A 156 13.59 0.06 0.62
N ASN A 157 13.56 -0.78 1.66
CA ASN A 157 12.85 -2.05 1.64
C ASN A 157 11.32 -1.85 1.68
N ARG A 158 10.55 -2.95 1.65
CA ARG A 158 9.08 -2.89 1.58
C ARG A 158 8.49 -2.16 2.78
N GLU A 159 8.88 -2.52 3.99
CA GLU A 159 8.36 -1.99 5.25
C GLU A 159 8.70 -0.51 5.39
N GLN A 160 9.93 -0.12 5.05
CA GLN A 160 10.37 1.27 5.02
C GLN A 160 9.53 2.11 4.06
N ARG A 161 9.22 1.62 2.85
CA ARG A 161 8.36 2.34 1.90
C ARG A 161 6.93 2.48 2.40
N ILE A 162 6.36 1.43 2.99
CA ILE A 162 4.98 1.48 3.52
C ILE A 162 4.91 2.50 4.66
N ALA A 163 5.81 2.41 5.64
CA ALA A 163 5.87 3.35 6.76
C ALA A 163 6.03 4.80 6.29
N PHE A 164 6.96 5.05 5.35
CA PHE A 164 7.15 6.36 4.74
C PHE A 164 5.86 6.91 4.11
N TRP A 165 5.19 6.11 3.26
CA TRP A 165 4.02 6.59 2.54
C TRP A 165 2.79 6.75 3.43
N ILE A 166 2.59 5.91 4.45
CA ILE A 166 1.52 6.10 5.44
C ILE A 166 1.73 7.41 6.21
N ASN A 167 2.93 7.64 6.73
CA ASN A 167 3.25 8.85 7.47
C ASN A 167 3.13 10.12 6.60
N THR A 168 3.63 10.03 5.35
CA THR A 168 3.52 11.12 4.37
C THR A 168 2.07 11.44 4.05
N TYR A 169 1.25 10.43 3.73
CA TYR A 169 -0.17 10.60 3.46
C TYR A 169 -0.90 11.26 4.63
N ASN A 170 -0.72 10.73 5.84
CA ASN A 170 -1.37 11.26 7.04
C ASN A 170 -0.89 12.68 7.37
N THR A 171 0.39 13.00 7.14
CA THR A 171 0.92 14.37 7.28
C THR A 171 0.28 15.33 6.27
N CYS A 172 0.11 14.89 5.02
CA CYS A 172 -0.58 15.67 3.99
C CYS A 172 -2.06 15.90 4.33
N ILE A 173 -2.75 14.91 4.92
CA ILE A 173 -4.11 15.08 5.46
C ILE A 173 -4.12 16.15 6.55
N LEU A 174 -3.25 16.04 7.56
CA LEU A 174 -3.16 17.03 8.63
C LEU A 174 -2.91 18.44 8.07
N LYS A 175 -1.99 18.56 7.10
CA LYS A 175 -1.68 19.81 6.41
C LYS A 175 -2.91 20.38 5.71
N LEU A 176 -3.60 19.57 4.93
CA LEU A 176 -4.82 19.95 4.22
C LEU A 176 -5.85 20.53 5.17
N ILE A 177 -6.08 19.86 6.30
CA ILE A 177 -7.05 20.32 7.28
C ILE A 177 -6.60 21.64 7.90
N ILE A 178 -5.38 21.77 8.42
CA ILE A 178 -4.96 23.01 9.10
C ILE A 178 -4.87 24.23 8.18
N ASP A 179 -4.60 24.02 6.89
CA ASP A 179 -4.59 25.08 5.86
C ASP A 179 -6.01 25.62 5.61
N ASN A 180 -7.03 24.79 5.86
CA ASN A 180 -8.44 25.12 5.68
C ASN A 180 -9.19 25.31 7.01
N TYR A 181 -8.53 25.19 8.16
CA TYR A 181 -9.18 25.20 9.47
C TYR A 181 -9.36 26.63 10.02
N PRO A 182 -10.50 27.01 10.64
CA PRO A 182 -11.75 26.24 10.69
C PRO A 182 -12.37 26.08 9.31
N ILE A 183 -12.83 24.86 9.00
CA ILE A 183 -13.40 24.51 7.70
C ILE A 183 -14.67 25.32 7.46
N GLN A 184 -14.72 25.99 6.31
CA GLN A 184 -15.87 26.80 5.92
C GLN A 184 -16.87 25.95 5.12
N PRO A 185 -18.13 25.82 5.58
CA PRO A 185 -19.13 25.03 4.87
C PRO A 185 -19.48 25.66 3.52
N LYS A 186 -19.83 24.82 2.55
CA LYS A 186 -20.25 25.22 1.21
C LYS A 186 -21.69 24.85 0.98
N TRP A 187 -22.45 25.79 0.42
CA TRP A 187 -23.89 25.62 0.18
C TRP A 187 -24.26 24.42 -0.69
N TYR A 188 -23.36 23.92 -1.54
CA TYR A 188 -23.59 22.77 -2.41
C TYR A 188 -23.15 21.44 -1.78
N MET A 189 -22.61 21.45 -0.56
CA MET A 189 -22.17 20.27 0.20
C MET A 189 -23.06 20.01 1.42
N ILE A 190 -24.35 20.32 1.32
CA ILE A 190 -25.36 20.21 2.41
C ILE A 190 -25.62 18.78 2.91
N LEU A 191 -25.17 17.77 2.16
CA LEU A 191 -25.26 16.36 2.56
C LEU A 191 -24.14 15.96 3.54
N TYR A 192 -23.16 16.83 3.76
CA TYR A 192 -22.05 16.60 4.67
C TYR A 192 -22.09 17.61 5.83
N PRO A 193 -21.58 17.24 7.02
CA PRO A 193 -21.46 18.17 8.13
C PRO A 193 -20.66 19.43 7.76
N SER A 194 -20.97 20.54 8.44
CA SER A 194 -20.32 21.83 8.18
C SER A 194 -18.82 21.82 8.47
N ASN A 195 -18.39 21.03 9.46
CA ASN A 195 -17.00 20.75 9.81
C ASN A 195 -16.60 19.39 9.24
N SER A 196 -16.47 19.30 7.92
CA SER A 196 -16.08 18.05 7.24
C SER A 196 -15.03 18.32 6.17
N ILE A 197 -14.09 17.39 5.98
CA ILE A 197 -13.15 17.42 4.84
C ILE A 197 -13.89 17.56 3.49
N MET A 198 -15.12 17.05 3.39
CA MET A 198 -15.95 17.12 2.19
C MET A 198 -16.34 18.55 1.79
N GLN A 199 -16.23 19.51 2.71
CA GLN A 199 -16.43 20.93 2.42
C GLN A 199 -15.24 21.56 1.67
N ILE A 200 -14.08 20.88 1.61
CA ILE A 200 -12.88 21.32 0.90
C ILE A 200 -12.96 20.78 -0.55
N PRO A 201 -13.13 21.63 -1.59
CA PRO A 201 -13.39 21.16 -2.95
C PRO A 201 -12.22 20.39 -3.52
N GLY A 202 -12.47 19.13 -3.91
CA GLY A 202 -11.42 18.28 -4.44
C GLY A 202 -10.30 17.99 -3.43
N ALA A 203 -10.61 18.02 -2.12
CA ALA A 203 -9.70 17.70 -1.02
C ALA A 203 -8.70 16.59 -1.37
N THR A 204 -9.22 15.48 -1.92
CA THR A 204 -8.42 14.28 -2.20
C THR A 204 -7.89 14.18 -3.64
N THR A 205 -8.40 14.97 -4.58
CA THR A 205 -8.17 14.78 -6.04
C THR A 205 -7.63 16.01 -6.77
N LYS A 206 -7.77 17.20 -6.20
CA LYS A 206 -7.40 18.48 -6.84
C LYS A 206 -6.40 19.29 -6.03
N VAL A 207 -6.10 18.86 -4.80
CA VAL A 207 -5.01 19.42 -3.99
C VAL A 207 -3.79 18.52 -4.18
N PHE A 208 -2.67 19.14 -4.55
CA PHE A 208 -1.41 18.45 -4.83
C PHE A 208 -0.36 18.84 -3.79
N PHE A 209 0.43 17.85 -3.40
CA PHE A 209 1.57 17.95 -2.48
C PHE A 209 2.83 17.59 -3.24
N ARG A 210 3.92 18.31 -2.98
CA ARG A 210 5.20 18.02 -3.59
C ARG A 210 5.99 17.07 -2.71
N ILE A 211 6.28 15.90 -3.25
CA ILE A 211 7.05 14.84 -2.60
C ILE A 211 8.15 14.44 -3.58
N MET A 212 9.41 14.61 -3.18
CA MET A 212 10.60 14.32 -3.98
C MET A 212 10.58 14.99 -5.35
N GLY A 213 10.25 16.28 -5.38
CA GLY A 213 10.13 17.07 -6.61
C GLY A 213 8.95 16.74 -7.53
N LEU A 214 8.09 15.77 -7.18
CA LEU A 214 6.91 15.36 -7.94
C LEU A 214 5.61 15.77 -7.23
N GLU A 215 4.56 16.05 -7.99
CA GLU A 215 3.25 16.42 -7.46
C GLU A 215 2.35 15.18 -7.34
N TYR A 216 1.78 14.97 -6.14
CA TYR A 216 0.83 13.91 -5.84
C TYR A 216 -0.41 14.47 -5.15
N ASN A 217 -1.60 14.00 -5.53
CA ASN A 217 -2.79 14.18 -4.70
C ASN A 217 -2.95 13.02 -3.70
N LEU A 218 -3.84 13.20 -2.71
CA LEU A 218 -4.10 12.19 -1.68
C LEU A 218 -4.65 10.88 -2.26
N LYS A 219 -5.45 10.95 -3.33
CA LYS A 219 -5.99 9.75 -3.98
C LYS A 219 -4.88 8.90 -4.61
N GLU A 220 -3.93 9.52 -5.29
CA GLU A 220 -2.76 8.85 -5.89
C GLU A 220 -1.87 8.22 -4.81
N MET A 221 -1.55 8.97 -3.75
CA MET A 221 -0.77 8.44 -2.62
C MET A 221 -1.47 7.23 -1.99
N ARG A 222 -2.77 7.34 -1.71
CA ARG A 222 -3.56 6.26 -1.10
C ARG A 222 -3.65 5.04 -2.01
N ASN A 223 -4.10 5.22 -3.26
CA ASN A 223 -4.43 4.09 -4.11
C ASN A 223 -3.18 3.52 -4.77
N ASP A 224 -2.44 4.35 -5.50
CA ASP A 224 -1.42 3.90 -6.44
C ASP A 224 -0.10 3.55 -5.72
N LEU A 225 0.23 4.30 -4.67
CA LEU A 225 1.49 4.12 -3.92
C LEU A 225 1.35 3.14 -2.75
N LEU A 226 0.13 2.95 -2.24
CA LEU A 226 -0.14 2.11 -1.06
C LEU A 226 -1.07 0.93 -1.39
N LEU A 227 -2.38 1.19 -1.54
CA LEU A 227 -3.39 0.13 -1.52
C LEU A 227 -3.27 -0.87 -2.70
N ASP A 228 -3.14 -0.37 -3.93
CA ASP A 228 -3.03 -1.21 -5.13
C ASP A 228 -1.66 -1.92 -5.22
N ARG A 229 -0.63 -1.31 -4.62
CA ARG A 229 0.75 -1.81 -4.64
C ARG A 229 0.97 -2.94 -3.66
N TYR A 230 0.53 -2.77 -2.42
CA TYR A 230 0.83 -3.73 -1.34
C TYR A 230 -0.30 -4.72 -1.09
N ARG A 231 -1.53 -4.41 -1.53
CA ARG A 231 -2.72 -5.28 -1.40
C ARG A 231 -2.94 -5.82 0.02
N ASP A 232 -2.51 -5.03 1.00
CA ASP A 232 -2.64 -5.32 2.42
C ASP A 232 -3.84 -4.54 2.98
N PRO A 233 -4.96 -5.21 3.31
CA PRO A 233 -6.15 -4.52 3.80
C PRO A 233 -5.93 -3.79 5.12
N ARG A 234 -4.89 -4.14 5.91
CA ARG A 234 -4.58 -3.44 7.17
C ARG A 234 -4.24 -1.97 6.93
N ILE A 235 -3.63 -1.64 5.79
CA ILE A 235 -3.29 -0.27 5.41
C ILE A 235 -4.54 0.62 5.31
N CYS A 236 -5.72 0.06 4.99
CA CYS A 236 -6.97 0.83 4.97
C CYS A 236 -7.30 1.48 6.32
N PHE A 237 -6.84 0.89 7.42
CA PHE A 237 -7.04 1.35 8.79
C PHE A 237 -5.89 2.22 9.31
N ALA A 238 -4.86 2.42 8.49
CA ALA A 238 -3.71 3.28 8.80
C ALA A 238 -3.78 4.67 8.13
N LEU A 239 -4.68 4.84 7.16
CA LEU A 239 -4.81 6.04 6.33
C LEU A 239 -6.05 6.84 6.72
N THR A 240 -5.86 7.94 7.44
CA THR A 240 -6.97 8.75 7.94
C THR A 240 -7.71 9.50 6.83
N GLU A 241 -9.04 9.50 6.89
CA GLU A 241 -9.90 10.35 6.07
C GLU A 241 -10.21 11.71 6.75
N ALA A 242 -9.57 12.01 7.88
CA ALA A 242 -9.92 13.13 8.78
C ALA A 242 -11.40 13.14 9.19
N ALA A 243 -12.02 11.97 9.29
CA ALA A 243 -13.43 11.81 9.62
C ALA A 243 -13.60 10.83 10.78
N ARG A 244 -14.60 11.06 11.63
CA ARG A 244 -14.87 10.21 12.82
C ARG A 244 -15.20 8.76 12.46
N GLY A 245 -15.85 8.54 11.32
CA GLY A 245 -16.17 7.20 10.82
C GLY A 245 -15.01 6.47 10.12
N GLY A 246 -13.87 7.15 9.93
CA GLY A 246 -12.70 6.63 9.23
C GLY A 246 -11.66 6.00 10.14
N ALA A 247 -10.48 5.75 9.59
CA ALA A 247 -9.35 5.18 10.33
C ALA A 247 -8.96 6.04 11.55
N ILE A 248 -8.69 5.39 12.68
CA ILE A 248 -8.17 6.04 13.89
C ILE A 248 -6.73 6.50 13.61
N LEU A 249 -6.48 7.80 13.73
CA LEU A 249 -5.12 8.32 13.57
C LEU A 249 -4.26 7.97 14.79
N ARG A 250 -3.08 7.39 14.57
CA ARG A 250 -2.12 7.12 15.65
C ARG A 250 -1.49 8.41 16.16
N ASN A 251 -1.23 8.45 17.46
CA ASN A 251 -0.43 9.46 18.14
C ASN A 251 1.06 9.08 18.16
N GLU A 252 1.51 8.36 17.14
CA GLU A 252 2.90 8.00 16.86
C GLU A 252 3.03 7.72 15.36
N PRO A 253 4.22 7.89 14.76
CA PRO A 253 4.46 7.52 13.38
C PRO A 253 4.54 6.00 13.21
N TYR A 254 4.26 5.53 12.00
CA TYR A 254 4.58 4.16 11.61
C TYR A 254 6.08 4.03 11.41
N LEU A 255 6.71 3.04 12.03
CA LEU A 255 8.15 2.81 11.92
C LEU A 255 8.42 1.50 11.18
N PRO A 256 9.49 1.40 10.38
CA PRO A 256 9.76 0.19 9.59
C PRO A 256 9.87 -1.08 10.44
N ASP A 257 10.59 -1.01 11.56
CA ASP A 257 10.90 -2.17 12.39
C ASP A 257 9.69 -2.71 13.18
N THR A 258 8.67 -1.87 13.41
CA THR A 258 7.45 -2.20 14.15
C THR A 258 6.20 -2.14 13.27
N LEU A 259 6.36 -1.98 11.95
CA LEU A 259 5.25 -1.67 11.05
C LEU A 259 4.15 -2.73 11.10
N GLU A 260 4.53 -4.00 11.06
CA GLU A 260 3.60 -5.13 11.03
C GLU A 260 2.74 -5.18 12.31
N GLU A 261 3.36 -4.97 13.47
CA GLU A 261 2.67 -4.89 14.76
C GLU A 261 1.75 -3.67 14.83
N GLN A 262 2.21 -2.51 14.34
CA GLN A 262 1.39 -1.30 14.29
C GLN A 262 0.18 -1.45 13.37
N LEU A 263 0.33 -2.13 12.23
CA LEU A 263 -0.77 -2.40 11.31
C LEU A 263 -1.80 -3.37 11.91
N ASP A 264 -1.35 -4.43 12.59
CA ASP A 264 -2.25 -5.35 13.28
C ASP A 264 -2.99 -4.64 14.44
N ASP A 265 -2.27 -3.86 15.25
CA ASP A 265 -2.86 -3.06 16.33
C ASP A 265 -3.89 -2.05 15.81
N GLN A 266 -3.63 -1.39 14.68
CA GLN A 266 -4.60 -0.48 14.06
C GLN A 266 -5.92 -1.14 13.73
N VAL A 267 -5.88 -2.37 13.22
CA VAL A 267 -7.09 -3.14 12.93
C VAL A 267 -7.83 -3.44 14.22
N HIS A 268 -7.14 -3.92 15.25
CA HIS A 268 -7.75 -4.20 16.56
C HIS A 268 -8.40 -2.95 17.16
N ARG A 269 -7.68 -1.82 17.19
CA ARG A 269 -8.19 -0.53 17.68
C ARG A 269 -9.43 -0.08 16.92
N PHE A 270 -9.40 -0.19 15.59
CA PHE A 270 -10.53 0.21 14.76
C PHE A 270 -11.74 -0.69 14.98
N LEU A 271 -11.58 -2.02 14.96
CA LEU A 271 -12.68 -2.97 15.15
C LEU A 271 -13.33 -2.86 16.53
N ASN A 272 -12.53 -2.55 17.57
CA ASN A 272 -13.02 -2.32 18.93
C ASN A 272 -13.66 -0.93 19.13
N SER A 273 -13.58 -0.04 18.13
CA SER A 273 -14.19 1.28 18.22
C SER A 273 -15.71 1.23 17.96
N PRO A 274 -16.48 2.22 18.44
CA PRO A 274 -17.93 2.30 18.19
C PRO A 274 -18.34 2.31 16.70
N HIS A 275 -17.43 2.68 15.80
CA HIS A 275 -17.67 2.79 14.36
C HIS A 275 -17.04 1.65 13.54
N GLY A 276 -16.31 0.73 14.20
CA GLY A 276 -15.63 -0.38 13.55
C GLY A 276 -16.52 -1.59 13.32
N LEU A 277 -16.98 -2.21 14.41
CA LEU A 277 -17.74 -3.45 14.36
C LEU A 277 -18.66 -3.59 15.59
N ARG A 278 -19.88 -4.09 15.37
CA ARG A 278 -20.81 -4.44 16.46
C ARG A 278 -21.58 -5.71 16.11
N ILE A 279 -21.50 -6.71 17.00
CA ILE A 279 -22.22 -7.97 16.84
C ILE A 279 -23.53 -7.92 17.62
N ASN A 280 -24.66 -8.17 16.95
CA ASN A 280 -25.95 -8.39 17.59
C ASN A 280 -26.33 -9.87 17.45
N ARG A 281 -26.03 -10.65 18.49
CA ARG A 281 -26.24 -12.11 18.50
C ARG A 281 -27.73 -12.49 18.50
N GLN A 282 -28.58 -11.68 19.12
CA GLN A 282 -30.02 -11.97 19.24
C GLN A 282 -30.75 -11.89 17.89
N SER A 283 -30.36 -10.93 17.04
CA SER A 283 -30.93 -10.75 15.70
C SER A 283 -30.08 -11.34 14.58
N ASN A 284 -28.95 -11.98 14.92
CA ASN A 284 -27.98 -12.52 13.98
C ASN A 284 -27.48 -11.49 12.95
N VAL A 285 -27.10 -10.30 13.43
CA VAL A 285 -26.63 -9.19 12.59
C VAL A 285 -25.21 -8.80 12.98
N LEU A 286 -24.34 -8.72 11.97
CA LEU A 286 -23.01 -8.11 12.08
C LEU A 286 -23.09 -6.69 11.51
N HIS A 287 -22.98 -5.69 12.39
CA HIS A 287 -22.80 -4.32 11.96
C HIS A 287 -21.32 -4.07 11.68
N LEU A 288 -20.98 -3.75 10.44
CA LEU A 288 -19.62 -3.57 9.95
C LEU A 288 -19.41 -2.13 9.49
N SER A 289 -18.24 -1.55 9.75
CA SER A 289 -17.91 -0.22 9.26
C SER A 289 -18.00 -0.13 7.73
N ASN A 290 -18.46 1.02 7.23
CA ASN A 290 -18.47 1.30 5.79
C ASN A 290 -17.05 1.36 5.19
N VAL A 291 -15.99 1.48 6.01
CA VAL A 291 -14.59 1.37 5.57
C VAL A 291 -14.33 0.07 4.79
N PHE A 292 -14.95 -1.04 5.16
CA PHE A 292 -14.84 -2.32 4.44
C PHE A 292 -15.43 -2.22 3.02
N SER A 293 -16.60 -1.60 2.89
CA SER A 293 -17.28 -1.39 1.61
C SER A 293 -16.49 -0.40 0.72
N MET A 294 -16.04 0.71 1.29
CA MET A 294 -15.28 1.75 0.59
C MET A 294 -13.94 1.23 0.05
N ASN A 295 -13.32 0.26 0.74
CA ASN A 295 -12.05 -0.35 0.33
C ASN A 295 -12.23 -1.78 -0.24
N LYS A 296 -13.43 -2.12 -0.74
CA LYS A 296 -13.80 -3.46 -1.27
C LYS A 296 -12.73 -4.06 -2.18
N LYS A 297 -12.15 -3.26 -3.08
CA LYS A 297 -11.12 -3.72 -4.04
C LYS A 297 -9.91 -4.34 -3.32
N VAL A 298 -9.39 -3.68 -2.29
CA VAL A 298 -8.20 -4.14 -1.56
C VAL A 298 -8.46 -5.48 -0.88
N PHE A 299 -9.64 -5.65 -0.28
CA PHE A 299 -10.02 -6.93 0.33
C PHE A 299 -10.16 -8.05 -0.72
N LEU A 300 -10.73 -7.76 -1.88
CA LEU A 300 -10.88 -8.73 -2.97
C LEU A 300 -9.54 -9.15 -3.60
N GLU A 301 -8.54 -8.28 -3.58
CA GLU A 301 -7.20 -8.53 -4.14
C GLU A 301 -6.19 -9.04 -3.09
N SER A 302 -6.63 -9.24 -1.85
CA SER A 302 -5.80 -9.74 -0.74
C SER A 302 -5.89 -11.25 -0.56
N GLU A 303 -4.96 -11.81 0.21
CA GLU A 303 -4.95 -13.23 0.60
C GLU A 303 -6.26 -13.69 1.27
N TYR A 304 -7.00 -12.79 1.93
CA TYR A 304 -8.26 -13.11 2.59
C TYR A 304 -9.38 -13.50 1.62
N ALA A 305 -9.29 -13.04 0.37
CA ALA A 305 -10.18 -13.44 -0.71
C ALA A 305 -9.82 -14.82 -1.29
N GLU A 306 -8.67 -15.40 -0.97
CA GLU A 306 -8.28 -16.74 -1.41
C GLU A 306 -8.69 -17.80 -0.38
N ILE A 307 -8.84 -17.41 0.89
CA ILE A 307 -9.25 -18.29 1.98
C ILE A 307 -10.64 -18.87 1.72
N LEU A 308 -10.69 -20.20 1.71
CA LEU A 308 -11.84 -21.01 1.33
C LEU A 308 -12.89 -21.19 2.44
N ARG A 309 -12.80 -20.44 3.53
CA ARG A 309 -13.85 -20.34 4.55
C ARG A 309 -14.94 -19.37 4.05
N PHE A 310 -16.20 -19.54 4.51
CA PHE A 310 -17.37 -18.77 4.03
C PHE A 310 -17.66 -18.83 2.52
N ARG A 311 -17.41 -19.96 1.82
CA ARG A 311 -17.57 -20.07 0.34
C ARG A 311 -18.97 -19.76 -0.19
N ALA A 312 -20.00 -19.92 0.63
CA ALA A 312 -21.38 -19.63 0.24
C ALA A 312 -21.67 -18.11 0.15
N ARG A 313 -20.78 -17.27 0.67
CA ARG A 313 -20.91 -15.81 0.65
C ARG A 313 -20.44 -15.21 -0.67
N LYS A 314 -20.87 -13.97 -0.91
CA LYS A 314 -20.30 -13.14 -1.98
C LYS A 314 -18.79 -12.99 -1.79
N PRO A 315 -18.00 -12.85 -2.87
CA PRO A 315 -16.54 -12.77 -2.77
C PRO A 315 -16.03 -11.71 -1.78
N GLU A 316 -16.65 -10.53 -1.77
CA GLU A 316 -16.25 -9.45 -0.85
C GLU A 316 -16.59 -9.74 0.61
N GLU A 317 -17.79 -10.29 0.87
CA GLU A 317 -18.23 -10.65 2.22
C GLU A 317 -17.36 -11.78 2.77
N ARG A 318 -17.00 -12.74 1.93
CA ARG A 318 -16.04 -13.80 2.28
C ARG A 318 -14.70 -13.23 2.69
N ALA A 319 -14.14 -12.32 1.88
CA ALA A 319 -12.86 -11.68 2.21
C ALA A 319 -12.95 -10.90 3.54
N TRP A 320 -14.02 -10.14 3.76
CA TRP A 320 -14.23 -9.43 5.02
C TRP A 320 -14.35 -10.39 6.21
N LEU A 321 -15.16 -11.44 6.12
CA LEU A 321 -15.34 -12.40 7.21
C LEU A 321 -14.05 -13.17 7.52
N ASN A 322 -13.27 -13.53 6.50
CA ASN A 322 -11.95 -14.14 6.67
C ASN A 322 -10.96 -13.18 7.36
N PHE A 323 -10.95 -11.91 6.95
CA PHE A 323 -10.16 -10.87 7.60
C PHE A 323 -10.57 -10.71 9.07
N LEU A 324 -11.85 -10.52 9.33
CA LEU A 324 -12.39 -10.38 10.70
C LEU A 324 -12.05 -11.58 11.58
N SER A 325 -12.09 -12.79 11.03
CA SER A 325 -11.76 -14.00 11.78
C SER A 325 -10.32 -14.06 12.29
N LYS A 326 -9.40 -13.29 11.69
CA LYS A 326 -8.02 -13.14 12.17
C LYS A 326 -7.93 -12.19 13.37
N TYR A 327 -8.71 -11.11 13.38
CA TYR A 327 -8.56 -10.01 14.35
C TYR A 327 -9.61 -9.99 15.46
N LEU A 328 -10.70 -10.75 15.32
CA LEU A 328 -11.73 -10.85 16.36
C LEU A 328 -11.33 -11.83 17.47
N PRO A 329 -11.82 -11.64 18.71
CA PRO A 329 -11.71 -12.66 19.75
C PRO A 329 -12.22 -14.01 19.28
N GLN A 330 -11.63 -15.09 19.80
CA GLN A 330 -11.94 -16.47 19.38
C GLN A 330 -13.44 -16.78 19.43
N GLU A 331 -14.15 -16.30 20.46
CA GLU A 331 -15.60 -16.49 20.61
C GLU A 331 -16.40 -15.83 19.47
N ASP A 332 -16.01 -14.63 19.06
CA ASP A 332 -16.66 -13.90 17.97
C ASP A 332 -16.36 -14.55 16.62
N ALA A 333 -15.10 -14.98 16.40
CA ALA A 333 -14.71 -15.69 15.19
C ALA A 333 -15.47 -17.03 15.05
N GLN A 334 -15.66 -17.78 16.14
CA GLN A 334 -16.48 -18.99 16.15
C GLN A 334 -17.96 -18.70 15.92
N TRP A 335 -18.47 -17.59 16.46
CA TRP A 335 -19.84 -17.17 16.21
C TRP A 335 -20.10 -16.87 14.73
N LEU A 336 -19.14 -16.20 14.04
CA LEU A 336 -19.22 -15.96 12.60
C LEU A 336 -19.35 -17.26 11.79
N ASP A 337 -18.62 -18.32 12.17
CA ASP A 337 -18.69 -19.64 11.51
C ASP A 337 -20.04 -20.32 11.66
N ALA A 338 -20.60 -20.26 12.87
CA ALA A 338 -21.75 -21.07 13.22
C ALA A 338 -23.08 -20.44 12.80
N ASN A 339 -23.15 -19.11 12.65
CA ASN A 339 -24.43 -18.40 12.61
C ASN A 339 -24.75 -17.70 11.27
N ASP A 340 -23.78 -17.60 10.35
CA ASP A 340 -23.97 -16.97 9.04
C ASP A 340 -24.70 -15.60 9.10
N PRO A 341 -24.16 -14.60 9.82
CA PRO A 341 -24.90 -13.39 10.16
C PRO A 341 -25.23 -12.50 8.94
N THR A 342 -26.33 -11.74 9.03
CA THR A 342 -26.59 -10.68 8.03
C THR A 342 -25.62 -9.52 8.27
N ILE A 343 -24.88 -9.10 7.25
CA ILE A 343 -24.00 -7.93 7.31
C ILE A 343 -24.83 -6.67 7.06
N ARG A 344 -24.71 -5.68 7.96
CA ARG A 344 -25.25 -4.33 7.78
C ARG A 344 -24.15 -3.31 7.99
N PHE A 345 -24.14 -2.24 7.21
CA PHE A 345 -23.14 -1.19 7.39
C PHE A 345 -23.52 -0.20 8.49
N ILE A 346 -22.52 0.23 9.25
CA ILE A 346 -22.60 1.39 10.14
C ILE A 346 -22.46 2.64 9.27
N ASP A 347 -23.33 3.64 9.49
CA ASP A 347 -23.26 4.91 8.75
C ASP A 347 -21.92 5.60 8.98
N PHE A 348 -21.33 6.13 7.90
CA PHE A 348 -20.03 6.78 7.96
C PHE A 348 -20.16 8.21 8.51
N ASP A 349 -19.60 8.46 9.68
CA ASP A 349 -19.61 9.79 10.30
C ASP A 349 -18.55 10.70 9.63
N TRP A 350 -19.03 11.59 8.76
CA TRP A 350 -18.22 12.58 8.04
C TRP A 350 -17.83 13.81 8.85
N ASN A 351 -18.22 13.92 10.12
CA ASN A 351 -17.73 14.99 10.98
C ASN A 351 -16.20 14.88 11.10
N LEU A 352 -15.53 16.01 11.14
CA LEU A 352 -14.09 16.08 11.36
C LEU A 352 -13.74 15.34 12.66
N ASN A 353 -12.67 14.57 12.65
CA ASN A 353 -12.13 13.89 13.82
C ASN A 353 -11.42 14.88 14.77
N GLU A 354 -12.08 15.97 15.16
CA GLU A 354 -11.56 16.98 16.07
C GLU A 354 -11.97 16.73 17.52
N LYS A 355 -11.06 17.06 18.45
CA LYS A 355 -11.23 16.93 19.91
C LYS A 355 -12.17 17.99 20.50
#